data_AF-A0A1A8C4X3-F1
#
_entry.id   AF-A0A1A8C4X3-F1
#
_cell.length_a   1.000
_cell.length_b   1.000
_cell.length_c   1.000
_cell.angle_alpha   90.00
_cell.angle_beta   90.00
_cell.angle_gamma   90.00
#
_symmetry.space_group_name_H-M   'P 1'
#
loop_
_entity.id
_entity.type
_entity.pdbx_description
1 polymer ?
#
loop_
_entity_poly.entity_id
_entity_poly.type
_entity_poly.pdbx_seq_one_letter_code
_entity_poly.pdbx_strand_id
1 'polypeptide(L)'
;VTNIYILNLAVADVLFMLSLPFIAIQLALVHWPFGPVLCRVVMTVDSLNQFTSIFCLMVMSIDRYLAVVHPIKSTKWRKPHIAKTINLAVWGVSLLVNLPIVIYSGLITKLNGCFCTIVWPEPQEAYYTAFMFYTFILGFLLPLMVICLCYLFIIIKVKSSGIRVGSSKRKRSEKKVTRMVSIVVAVFVFCWLPFYVFNVTSVTGTINTTPILRSIFAFVVALGYANSCANPILYAFLSENFKKSFQNVLHLKKVGGLDEVDHSDSRQDKSRMINDPTETQSTLLNGDLQTSI
;
A
#
# COMPACT_ATOMS: atom_id res chain seq x y z
N VAL A 1 12.24 -2.21 -1.81
CA VAL A 1 11.28 -1.36 -2.56
C VAL A 1 9.92 -1.35 -1.89
N THR A 2 9.19 -2.47 -1.82
CA THR A 2 7.86 -2.53 -1.17
C THR A 2 7.86 -2.04 0.30
N ASN A 3 8.90 -2.37 1.08
CA ASN A 3 9.03 -1.88 2.47
C ASN A 3 9.17 -0.35 2.58
N ILE A 4 9.72 0.33 1.56
CA ILE A 4 9.86 1.79 1.55
C ILE A 4 8.48 2.44 1.36
N TYR A 5 7.63 1.87 0.49
CA TYR A 5 6.27 2.35 0.30
C TYR A 5 5.40 2.13 1.55
N ILE A 6 5.56 0.98 2.22
CA ILE A 6 4.85 0.68 3.47
C ILE A 6 5.25 1.66 4.58
N LEU A 7 6.54 1.95 4.74
CA LEU A 7 7.02 2.90 5.75
C LEU A 7 6.46 4.32 5.51
N ASN A 8 6.49 4.79 4.27
CA ASN A 8 5.95 6.11 3.94
C ASN A 8 4.44 6.20 4.16
N LEU A 9 3.72 5.13 3.84
CA LEU A 9 2.28 5.04 4.12
C LEU A 9 2.01 5.07 5.63
N ALA A 10 2.81 4.35 6.43
CA ALA A 10 2.70 4.39 7.89
C ALA A 10 2.99 5.80 8.47
N VAL A 11 3.94 6.54 7.91
CA VAL A 11 4.21 7.93 8.30
C VAL A 11 3.01 8.83 7.97
N ALA A 12 2.41 8.68 6.78
CA ALA A 12 1.21 9.42 6.40
C ALA A 12 0.02 9.10 7.33
N ASP A 13 -0.20 7.82 7.62
CA ASP A 13 -1.26 7.35 8.53
C ASP A 13 -1.04 7.90 9.96
N VAL A 14 0.20 7.97 10.45
CA VAL A 14 0.49 8.55 11.77
C VAL A 14 0.21 10.05 11.80
N LEU A 15 0.66 10.80 10.79
CA LEU A 15 0.39 12.24 10.69
C LEU A 15 -1.11 12.53 10.67
N PHE A 16 -1.87 11.69 9.98
CA PHE A 16 -3.32 11.73 9.96
C PHE A 16 -3.96 11.44 11.32
N MET A 17 -3.49 10.39 12.02
CA MET A 17 -3.97 10.05 13.36
C MET A 17 -3.71 11.16 14.39
N LEU A 18 -2.66 11.98 14.20
CA LEU A 18 -2.42 13.16 15.03
C LEU A 18 -3.45 14.28 14.85
N SER A 19 -4.17 14.29 13.73
CA SER A 19 -5.21 15.29 13.43
C SER A 19 -6.55 14.95 14.09
N LEU A 20 -6.80 13.68 14.39
CA LEU A 20 -8.05 13.17 14.97
C LEU A 20 -8.49 13.85 16.28
N PRO A 21 -7.61 14.08 17.28
CA PRO A 21 -8.02 14.72 18.53
C PRO A 21 -8.58 16.13 18.31
N PHE A 22 -8.02 16.89 17.36
CA PHE A 22 -8.47 18.25 17.06
C PHE A 22 -9.87 18.25 16.44
N ILE A 23 -10.12 17.33 15.49
CA ILE A 23 -11.44 17.16 14.87
C ILE A 23 -12.47 16.67 15.90
N ALA A 24 -12.08 15.73 16.77
CA ALA A 24 -12.95 15.24 17.84
C ALA A 24 -13.34 16.34 18.82
N ILE A 25 -12.39 17.21 19.20
CA ILE A 25 -12.66 18.36 20.07
C ILE A 25 -13.59 19.37 19.38
N GLN A 26 -13.38 19.66 18.08
CA GLN A 26 -14.29 20.52 17.33
C GLN A 26 -15.72 19.97 17.32
N LEU A 27 -15.87 18.66 17.13
CA LEU A 27 -17.17 18.00 17.12
C LEU A 27 -17.83 18.02 18.52
N ALA A 28 -17.05 17.82 19.58
CA ALA A 28 -17.55 17.82 20.96
C ALA A 28 -17.93 19.22 21.47
N LEU A 29 -17.10 20.23 21.18
CA LEU A 29 -17.33 21.60 21.61
C LEU A 29 -18.27 22.36 20.66
N VAL A 30 -18.51 21.84 19.46
CA VAL A 30 -19.26 22.52 18.39
C VAL A 30 -18.64 23.89 18.05
N HIS A 31 -17.34 24.05 18.27
CA HIS A 31 -16.53 25.20 17.85
C HIS A 31 -15.04 24.82 17.80
N TRP A 32 -14.23 25.63 17.13
CA TRP A 32 -12.80 25.47 16.93
C TRP A 32 -12.01 26.42 17.84
N PRO A 33 -11.37 25.93 18.93
CA PRO A 33 -10.64 26.78 19.88
C PRO A 33 -9.18 27.06 19.49
N PHE A 34 -8.62 26.37 18.49
CA PHE A 34 -7.16 26.31 18.27
C PHE A 34 -6.59 27.39 17.32
N GLY A 35 -7.43 28.33 16.89
CA GLY A 35 -7.03 29.41 15.98
C GLY A 35 -6.82 28.99 14.52
N PRO A 36 -6.55 29.96 13.63
CA PRO A 36 -6.59 29.75 12.18
C PRO A 36 -5.43 28.93 11.63
N VAL A 37 -4.22 29.06 12.21
CA VAL A 37 -3.03 28.32 11.75
C VAL A 37 -3.24 26.82 11.93
N LEU A 38 -3.67 26.40 13.12
CA LEU A 38 -3.89 24.98 13.38
C LEU A 38 -5.06 24.41 12.57
N CYS A 39 -6.10 25.22 12.30
CA CYS A 39 -7.18 24.84 11.39
C CYS A 39 -6.64 24.47 10.01
N ARG A 40 -5.80 25.34 9.42
CA ARG A 40 -5.20 25.07 8.10
C ARG A 40 -4.33 23.82 8.11
N VAL A 41 -3.49 23.66 9.14
CA VAL A 41 -2.62 22.48 9.28
C VAL A 41 -3.45 21.21 9.38
N VAL A 42 -4.46 21.18 10.26
CA VAL A 42 -5.30 19.99 10.48
C VAL A 42 -6.09 19.64 9.21
N MET A 43 -6.77 20.61 8.58
CA MET A 43 -7.50 20.39 7.32
C MET A 43 -6.59 19.88 6.20
N THR A 44 -5.37 20.42 6.12
CA THR A 44 -4.38 20.00 5.13
C THR A 44 -3.90 18.59 5.39
N VAL A 45 -3.50 18.26 6.61
CA VAL A 45 -2.99 16.92 6.97
C VAL A 45 -4.06 15.86 6.82
N ASP A 46 -5.29 16.18 7.22
CA ASP A 46 -6.46 15.32 7.07
C ASP A 46 -6.68 14.92 5.60
N SER A 47 -6.70 15.90 4.72
CA SER A 47 -6.92 15.69 3.30
C SER A 47 -5.69 15.11 2.59
N LEU A 48 -4.48 15.49 3.01
CA LEU A 48 -3.22 15.01 2.43
C LEU A 48 -3.07 13.49 2.55
N ASN A 49 -3.49 12.93 3.68
CA ASN A 49 -3.42 11.49 3.90
C ASN A 49 -4.32 10.70 2.95
N GLN A 50 -5.53 11.21 2.66
CA GLN A 50 -6.44 10.58 1.70
C GLN A 50 -5.75 10.41 0.33
N PHE A 51 -5.24 11.51 -0.23
CA PHE A 51 -4.60 11.50 -1.55
C PHE A 51 -3.30 10.68 -1.56
N THR A 52 -2.47 10.83 -0.52
CA THR A 52 -1.21 10.09 -0.41
C THR A 52 -1.45 8.59 -0.31
N SER A 53 -2.43 8.16 0.47
CA SER A 53 -2.81 6.75 0.61
C SER A 53 -3.22 6.15 -0.73
N ILE A 54 -4.16 6.79 -1.44
CA ILE A 54 -4.66 6.24 -2.70
C ILE A 54 -3.62 6.28 -3.83
N PHE A 55 -2.80 7.33 -3.91
CA PHE A 55 -1.69 7.38 -4.87
C PHE A 55 -0.60 6.36 -4.55
N CYS A 56 -0.31 6.10 -3.28
CA CYS A 56 0.58 5.02 -2.87
C CYS A 56 0.02 3.64 -3.30
N LEU A 57 -1.27 3.38 -3.12
CA LEU A 57 -1.94 2.16 -3.58
C LEU A 57 -1.88 2.02 -5.11
N MET A 58 -2.11 3.11 -5.85
CA MET A 58 -1.99 3.15 -7.30
C MET A 58 -0.57 2.80 -7.75
N VAL A 59 0.46 3.44 -7.18
CA VAL A 59 1.87 3.17 -7.48
C VAL A 59 2.26 1.73 -7.14
N MET A 60 1.81 1.20 -6.00
CA MET A 60 2.04 -0.20 -5.64
C MET A 60 1.41 -1.15 -6.65
N SER A 61 0.21 -0.84 -7.14
CA SER A 61 -0.49 -1.62 -8.18
C SER A 61 0.28 -1.60 -9.51
N ILE A 62 0.80 -0.44 -9.91
CA ILE A 62 1.64 -0.28 -11.11
C ILE A 62 2.97 -1.05 -10.95
N ASP A 63 3.65 -0.97 -9.81
CA ASP A 63 4.87 -1.74 -9.53
C ASP A 63 4.62 -3.25 -9.68
N ARG A 64 3.49 -3.74 -9.16
CA ARG A 64 3.09 -5.14 -9.33
C ARG A 64 2.82 -5.49 -10.78
N TYR A 65 2.11 -4.63 -11.51
CA TYR A 65 1.85 -4.81 -12.93
C TYR A 65 3.14 -4.92 -13.73
N LEU A 66 4.09 -4.00 -13.54
CA LEU A 66 5.38 -4.02 -14.20
C LEU A 66 6.17 -5.29 -13.86
N ALA A 67 6.19 -5.71 -12.60
CA ALA A 67 6.90 -6.90 -12.16
C ALA A 67 6.37 -8.20 -12.78
N VAL A 68 5.05 -8.30 -13.00
CA VAL A 68 4.41 -9.52 -13.53
C VAL A 68 4.34 -9.51 -15.06
N VAL A 69 3.96 -8.39 -15.66
CA VAL A 69 3.71 -8.30 -17.11
C VAL A 69 4.99 -8.01 -17.89
N HIS A 70 5.92 -7.24 -17.32
CA HIS A 70 7.17 -6.81 -17.97
C HIS A 70 8.41 -7.10 -17.11
N PRO A 71 8.70 -8.37 -16.77
CA PRO A 71 9.71 -8.73 -15.77
C PRO A 71 11.12 -8.18 -16.07
N ILE A 72 11.55 -8.20 -17.34
CA ILE A 72 12.88 -7.74 -17.76
C ILE A 72 13.03 -6.21 -17.62
N LYS A 73 11.99 -5.44 -18.01
CA LYS A 73 11.99 -3.97 -17.85
C LYS A 73 11.86 -3.58 -16.38
N SER A 74 11.13 -4.37 -15.58
CA SER A 74 10.90 -4.10 -14.16
C SER A 74 12.17 -4.08 -13.33
N THR A 75 13.18 -4.89 -13.67
CA THR A 75 14.46 -4.95 -12.94
C THR A 75 15.22 -3.63 -12.98
N LYS A 76 15.08 -2.85 -14.07
CA LYS A 76 15.68 -1.51 -14.19
C LYS A 76 14.97 -0.47 -13.31
N TRP A 77 13.65 -0.59 -13.16
CA TRP A 77 12.78 0.35 -12.44
C TRP A 77 12.68 0.07 -10.94
N ARG A 78 12.83 -1.19 -10.50
CA ARG A 78 12.69 -1.60 -9.10
C ARG A 78 13.97 -1.36 -8.28
N LYS A 79 14.70 -0.30 -8.57
CA LYS A 79 15.87 0.13 -7.76
C LYS A 79 15.41 0.96 -6.55
N PRO A 80 16.10 0.86 -5.39
CA PRO A 80 15.71 1.60 -4.18
C PRO A 80 15.65 3.12 -4.36
N HIS A 81 16.55 3.72 -5.16
CA HIS A 81 16.54 5.16 -5.41
C HIS A 81 15.31 5.59 -6.23
N ILE A 82 14.93 4.83 -7.27
CA ILE A 82 13.73 5.10 -8.07
C ILE A 82 12.49 5.05 -7.19
N ALA A 83 12.40 4.05 -6.29
CA ALA A 83 11.29 3.95 -5.35
C ALA A 83 11.19 5.14 -4.39
N LYS A 84 12.33 5.69 -3.94
CA LYS A 84 12.36 6.92 -3.14
C LYS A 84 11.90 8.12 -3.94
N THR A 85 12.38 8.28 -5.17
CA THR A 85 11.97 9.38 -6.07
C THR A 85 10.47 9.32 -6.38
N ILE A 86 9.93 8.14 -6.68
CA ILE A 86 8.49 7.96 -6.92
C ILE A 86 7.70 8.32 -5.67
N ASN A 87 8.14 7.88 -4.49
CA ASN A 87 7.43 8.20 -3.25
C ASN A 87 7.46 9.71 -2.96
N LEU A 88 8.61 10.38 -3.12
CA LEU A 88 8.71 11.83 -2.99
C LEU A 88 7.80 12.55 -3.99
N ALA A 89 7.71 12.04 -5.23
CA ALA A 89 6.79 12.56 -6.24
C ALA A 89 5.33 12.36 -5.83
N VAL A 90 4.96 11.23 -5.21
CA VAL A 90 3.62 11.02 -4.66
C VAL A 90 3.29 12.07 -3.61
N TRP A 91 4.19 12.34 -2.66
CA TRP A 91 4.00 13.40 -1.67
C TRP A 91 3.83 14.78 -2.32
N GLY A 92 4.67 15.10 -3.30
CA GLY A 92 4.58 16.37 -4.05
C GLY A 92 3.25 16.50 -4.81
N VAL A 93 2.81 15.45 -5.49
CA VAL A 93 1.53 15.42 -6.22
C VAL A 93 0.36 15.51 -5.24
N SER A 94 0.40 14.79 -4.12
CA SER A 94 -0.63 14.92 -3.09
C SER A 94 -0.72 16.34 -2.56
N LEU A 95 0.42 16.98 -2.24
CA LEU A 95 0.44 18.38 -1.79
C LEU A 95 -0.12 19.32 -2.86
N LEU A 96 0.25 19.13 -4.12
CA LEU A 96 -0.27 19.89 -5.25
C LEU A 96 -1.80 19.79 -5.35
N VAL A 97 -2.34 18.57 -5.21
CA VAL A 97 -3.78 18.33 -5.24
C VAL A 97 -4.50 18.94 -4.02
N ASN A 98 -3.82 19.04 -2.88
CA ASN A 98 -4.36 19.64 -1.67
C ASN A 98 -4.23 21.17 -1.61
N LEU A 99 -3.58 21.82 -2.58
CA LEU A 99 -3.40 23.28 -2.56
C LEU A 99 -4.70 24.08 -2.35
N PRO A 100 -5.84 23.74 -2.98
CA PRO A 100 -7.09 24.46 -2.72
C PRO A 100 -7.48 24.42 -1.23
N ILE A 101 -7.25 23.29 -0.55
CA ILE A 101 -7.55 23.14 0.88
C ILE A 101 -6.59 23.99 1.71
N VAL A 102 -5.30 24.00 1.37
CA VAL A 102 -4.29 24.83 2.06
C VAL A 102 -4.65 26.33 1.96
N ILE A 103 -5.11 26.76 0.78
CA ILE A 103 -5.41 28.16 0.49
C ILE A 103 -6.74 28.59 1.13
N TYR A 104 -7.79 27.78 0.97
CA TYR A 104 -9.15 28.16 1.34
C TYR A 104 -9.57 27.66 2.74
N SER A 105 -8.76 26.86 3.43
CA SER A 105 -9.04 26.51 4.83
C SER A 105 -8.94 27.73 5.74
N GLY A 106 -9.95 27.88 6.60
CA GLY A 106 -10.09 29.05 7.43
C GLY A 106 -11.15 28.89 8.51
N LEU A 107 -11.44 30.01 9.16
CA LEU A 107 -12.38 30.10 10.24
C LEU A 107 -13.63 30.83 9.78
N ILE A 108 -14.80 30.26 10.06
CA ILE A 108 -16.09 30.94 9.89
C ILE A 108 -16.75 31.13 11.25
N THR A 109 -17.14 32.36 11.56
CA THR A 109 -17.84 32.68 12.81
C THR A 109 -19.34 32.57 12.58
N LYS A 110 -20.01 31.73 13.37
CA LYS A 110 -21.48 31.62 13.41
C LYS A 110 -21.98 31.93 14.82
N LEU A 111 -23.31 32.03 14.99
CA LEU A 111 -23.95 32.35 16.27
C LEU A 111 -23.47 31.47 17.45
N ASN A 112 -23.12 30.20 17.18
CA ASN A 112 -22.73 29.21 18.18
C ASN A 112 -21.21 29.02 18.32
N GLY A 113 -20.40 29.89 17.71
CA GLY A 113 -18.94 29.84 17.81
C GLY A 113 -18.21 29.90 16.47
N CYS A 114 -16.90 29.79 16.54
CA CYS A 114 -16.01 29.78 15.39
C CYS A 114 -15.83 28.34 14.88
N PHE A 115 -15.89 28.09 13.58
CA PHE A 115 -15.72 26.76 12.99
C PHE A 115 -14.54 26.75 12.02
N CYS A 116 -13.70 25.72 12.11
CA CYS A 116 -12.72 25.41 11.07
C CYS A 116 -13.42 24.71 9.91
N THR A 117 -13.32 25.29 8.71
CA THR A 117 -13.93 24.77 7.47
C THR A 117 -13.18 25.31 6.25
N ILE A 118 -13.53 24.81 5.06
CA ILE A 118 -13.13 25.43 3.80
C ILE A 118 -14.04 26.64 3.54
N VAL A 119 -13.42 27.80 3.29
CA VAL A 119 -14.09 29.07 3.00
C VAL A 119 -13.93 29.36 1.50
N TRP A 120 -14.95 29.03 0.72
CA TRP A 120 -14.93 29.23 -0.72
C TRP A 120 -15.09 30.71 -1.10
N PRO A 121 -14.42 31.18 -2.15
CA PRO A 121 -14.65 32.51 -2.71
C PRO A 121 -16.01 32.58 -3.42
N GLU A 122 -16.51 33.81 -3.64
CA GLU A 122 -17.74 34.01 -4.41
C GLU A 122 -17.50 33.75 -5.91
N PRO A 123 -18.39 33.02 -6.62
CA PRO A 123 -19.62 32.38 -6.13
C PRO A 123 -19.36 31.02 -5.45
N GLN A 124 -19.73 30.90 -4.16
CA GLN A 124 -19.35 29.77 -3.30
C GLN A 124 -19.81 28.42 -3.84
N GLU A 125 -21.03 28.33 -4.37
CA GLU A 125 -21.63 27.10 -4.91
C GLU A 125 -20.83 26.52 -6.07
N ALA A 126 -20.30 27.37 -6.96
CA ALA A 126 -19.53 26.94 -8.11
C ALA A 126 -18.17 26.37 -7.68
N TYR A 127 -17.46 27.05 -6.77
CA TYR A 127 -16.19 26.59 -6.23
C TYR A 127 -16.34 25.30 -5.43
N TYR A 128 -17.36 25.21 -4.58
CA TYR A 128 -17.66 24.01 -3.82
C TYR A 128 -17.97 22.82 -4.76
N THR A 129 -18.86 23.01 -5.73
CA THR A 129 -19.22 21.96 -6.72
C THR A 129 -18.01 21.52 -7.53
N ALA A 130 -17.22 22.47 -8.06
CA ALA A 130 -16.02 22.17 -8.82
C ALA A 130 -15.00 21.39 -7.98
N PHE A 131 -14.80 21.79 -6.73
CA PHE A 131 -13.90 21.09 -5.80
C PHE A 131 -14.38 19.66 -5.49
N MET A 132 -15.68 19.44 -5.31
CA MET A 132 -16.22 18.10 -5.10
C MET A 132 -15.96 17.16 -6.30
N PHE A 133 -16.23 17.62 -7.52
CA PHE A 133 -15.93 16.83 -8.71
C PHE A 133 -14.43 16.61 -8.91
N TYR A 134 -13.63 17.65 -8.69
CA TYR A 134 -12.18 17.58 -8.74
C TYR A 134 -11.62 16.52 -7.80
N THR A 135 -12.03 16.56 -6.52
CA THR A 135 -11.58 15.59 -5.51
C THR A 135 -12.13 14.19 -5.77
N PHE A 136 -13.37 14.05 -6.23
CA PHE A 136 -13.92 12.75 -6.63
C PHE A 136 -13.14 12.11 -7.78
N ILE A 137 -12.82 12.88 -8.82
CA ILE A 137 -12.10 12.36 -9.98
C ILE A 137 -10.67 11.96 -9.58
N LEU A 138 -9.92 12.85 -8.94
CA LEU A 138 -8.52 12.62 -8.62
C LEU A 138 -8.30 11.71 -7.42
N GLY A 139 -9.17 11.82 -6.40
CA GLY A 139 -9.06 11.09 -5.15
C GLY A 139 -9.76 9.74 -5.16
N PHE A 140 -10.63 9.45 -6.14
CA PHE A 140 -11.39 8.20 -6.20
C PHE A 140 -11.41 7.56 -7.58
N LEU A 141 -12.00 8.21 -8.58
CA LEU A 141 -12.29 7.57 -9.88
C LEU A 141 -11.02 7.21 -10.66
N LEU A 142 -10.12 8.17 -10.86
CA LEU A 142 -8.89 7.97 -11.63
C LEU A 142 -7.98 6.90 -10.97
N PRO A 143 -7.69 6.97 -9.66
CA PRO A 143 -6.93 5.90 -9.01
C PRO A 143 -7.57 4.53 -9.08
N LEU A 144 -8.89 4.44 -8.84
CA LEU A 144 -9.60 3.19 -8.92
C LEU A 144 -9.51 2.57 -10.32
N MET A 145 -9.69 3.39 -11.36
CA MET A 145 -9.56 2.95 -12.76
C MET A 145 -8.16 2.41 -13.05
N VAL A 146 -7.11 3.12 -12.67
CA VAL A 146 -5.72 2.67 -12.88
C VAL A 146 -5.43 1.37 -12.15
N ILE A 147 -5.87 1.24 -10.89
CA ILE A 147 -5.72 0.03 -10.09
C ILE A 147 -6.43 -1.15 -10.79
N CYS A 148 -7.70 -0.97 -11.15
CA CYS A 148 -8.49 -1.99 -11.84
C CYS A 148 -7.85 -2.45 -13.16
N LEU A 149 -7.38 -1.52 -13.99
CA LEU A 149 -6.70 -1.84 -15.26
C LEU A 149 -5.38 -2.58 -15.05
N CYS A 150 -4.54 -2.12 -14.10
CA CYS A 150 -3.29 -2.80 -13.77
C CYS A 150 -3.54 -4.27 -13.41
N TYR A 151 -4.55 -4.53 -12.57
CA TYR A 151 -4.88 -5.88 -12.15
C TYR A 151 -5.59 -6.72 -13.21
N LEU A 152 -6.44 -6.10 -14.03
CA LEU A 152 -7.01 -6.77 -15.20
C LEU A 152 -5.91 -7.27 -16.13
N PHE A 153 -4.92 -6.44 -16.45
CA PHE A 153 -3.80 -6.85 -17.29
C PHE A 153 -2.90 -7.90 -16.62
N ILE A 154 -2.68 -7.82 -15.30
CA ILE A 154 -2.00 -8.88 -14.56
C ILE A 154 -2.74 -10.21 -14.77
N ILE A 155 -4.07 -10.23 -14.58
CA ILE A 155 -4.89 -11.44 -14.72
C ILE A 155 -4.83 -11.97 -16.15
N ILE A 156 -5.02 -11.10 -17.15
CA ILE A 156 -4.96 -11.48 -18.57
C ILE A 156 -3.58 -12.08 -18.89
N LYS A 157 -2.49 -11.43 -18.48
CA LYS A 157 -1.14 -11.93 -18.74
C LYS A 157 -0.89 -13.27 -18.06
N VAL A 158 -1.29 -13.42 -16.80
CA VAL A 158 -1.15 -14.67 -16.04
C VAL A 158 -1.94 -15.81 -16.70
N LYS A 159 -3.17 -15.54 -17.16
CA LYS A 159 -4.00 -16.54 -17.87
C LYS A 159 -3.48 -16.87 -19.26
N SER A 160 -3.05 -15.86 -20.03
CA SER A 160 -2.57 -15.98 -21.41
C SER A 160 -1.19 -16.62 -21.51
N SER A 161 -0.32 -16.44 -20.51
CA SER A 161 1.01 -17.08 -20.46
C SER A 161 0.95 -18.57 -20.11
N GLY A 162 -0.13 -19.24 -20.52
CA GLY A 162 -0.56 -20.58 -20.15
C GLY A 162 0.57 -21.46 -19.63
N ILE A 163 0.51 -21.76 -18.33
CA ILE A 163 1.06 -22.96 -17.67
C ILE A 163 2.25 -23.56 -18.44
N ARG A 164 3.44 -22.97 -18.32
CA ARG A 164 4.63 -23.85 -18.30
C ARG A 164 4.51 -24.65 -17.02
N VAL A 165 4.35 -25.96 -17.14
CA VAL A 165 4.28 -26.98 -16.08
C VAL A 165 5.15 -26.54 -14.89
N GLY A 166 4.53 -26.00 -13.84
CA GLY A 166 5.27 -25.22 -12.86
C GLY A 166 4.46 -24.85 -11.61
N SER A 167 4.42 -25.79 -10.66
CA SER A 167 4.09 -25.69 -9.24
C SER A 167 2.76 -25.00 -8.83
N SER A 168 1.89 -25.79 -8.18
CA SER A 168 0.73 -25.35 -7.38
C SER A 168 0.98 -24.09 -6.52
N LYS A 169 2.22 -23.86 -6.06
CA LYS A 169 2.62 -22.65 -5.32
C LYS A 169 2.43 -21.34 -6.09
N ARG A 170 2.64 -21.32 -7.41
CA ARG A 170 2.53 -20.10 -8.23
C ARG A 170 1.07 -19.65 -8.40
N LYS A 171 0.16 -20.58 -8.75
CA LYS A 171 -1.30 -20.36 -8.77
C LYS A 171 -1.84 -19.88 -7.41
N ARG A 172 -1.31 -20.40 -6.30
CA ARG A 172 -1.67 -19.97 -4.94
C ARG A 172 -1.23 -18.53 -4.64
N SER A 173 -0.03 -18.13 -5.09
CA SER A 173 0.46 -16.76 -4.92
C SER A 173 -0.35 -15.74 -5.75
N GLU A 174 -0.75 -16.11 -6.98
CA GLU A 174 -1.55 -15.25 -7.87
C GLU A 174 -2.96 -15.02 -7.30
N LYS A 175 -3.65 -16.08 -6.86
CA LYS A 175 -4.93 -15.95 -6.13
C LYS A 175 -4.79 -15.12 -4.85
N LYS A 176 -3.69 -15.26 -4.10
CA LYS A 176 -3.42 -14.46 -2.89
C LYS A 176 -3.31 -12.96 -3.23
N VAL A 177 -2.63 -12.61 -4.31
CA VAL A 177 -2.49 -11.22 -4.77
C VAL A 177 -3.82 -10.66 -5.30
N THR A 178 -4.55 -11.38 -6.15
CA THR A 178 -5.88 -10.92 -6.61
C THR A 178 -6.84 -10.75 -5.43
N ARG A 179 -6.87 -11.70 -4.49
CA ARG A 179 -7.67 -11.59 -3.26
C ARG A 179 -7.28 -10.38 -2.42
N MET A 180 -5.98 -10.16 -2.20
CA MET A 180 -5.47 -9.00 -1.46
C MET A 180 -5.97 -7.69 -2.07
N VAL A 181 -5.99 -7.60 -3.39
CA VAL A 181 -6.35 -6.38 -4.12
C VAL A 181 -7.84 -6.14 -4.13
N SER A 182 -8.64 -7.18 -4.37
CA SER A 182 -10.09 -7.08 -4.26
C SER A 182 -10.49 -6.62 -2.86
N ILE A 183 -9.79 -7.08 -1.82
CA ILE A 183 -10.01 -6.61 -0.44
C ILE A 183 -9.62 -5.13 -0.31
N VAL A 184 -8.42 -4.72 -0.74
CA VAL A 184 -7.97 -3.31 -0.64
C VAL A 184 -8.90 -2.37 -1.40
N VAL A 185 -9.30 -2.73 -2.62
CA VAL A 185 -10.26 -1.97 -3.44
C VAL A 185 -11.63 -1.91 -2.78
N ALA A 186 -12.13 -3.05 -2.26
CA ALA A 186 -13.42 -3.08 -1.58
C ALA A 186 -13.41 -2.22 -0.31
N VAL A 187 -12.33 -2.27 0.48
CA VAL A 187 -12.16 -1.42 1.67
C VAL A 187 -12.14 0.06 1.27
N PHE A 188 -11.35 0.42 0.25
CA PHE A 188 -11.29 1.80 -0.21
C PHE A 188 -12.64 2.32 -0.73
N VAL A 189 -13.33 1.54 -1.55
CA VAL A 189 -14.67 1.87 -2.06
C VAL A 189 -15.66 1.98 -0.90
N PHE A 190 -15.67 1.02 0.02
CA PHE A 190 -16.56 1.05 1.17
C PHE A 190 -16.31 2.27 2.05
N CYS A 191 -15.05 2.65 2.26
CA CYS A 191 -14.70 3.79 3.10
C CYS A 191 -15.00 5.15 2.47
N TRP A 192 -14.75 5.32 1.18
CA TRP A 192 -14.80 6.63 0.53
C TRP A 192 -16.04 6.88 -0.32
N LEU A 193 -16.69 5.83 -0.85
CA LEU A 193 -17.89 6.01 -1.67
C LEU A 193 -19.02 6.70 -0.90
N PRO A 194 -19.34 6.35 0.37
CA PRO A 194 -20.39 7.04 1.11
C PRO A 194 -20.11 8.53 1.28
N PHE A 195 -18.84 8.92 1.43
CA PHE A 195 -18.42 10.31 1.53
C PHE A 195 -18.71 11.08 0.24
N TYR A 196 -18.30 10.54 -0.90
CA TYR A 196 -18.56 11.21 -2.17
C TYR A 196 -20.03 11.24 -2.53
N VAL A 197 -20.78 10.15 -2.30
CA VAL A 197 -22.22 10.11 -2.52
C VAL A 197 -22.93 11.15 -1.67
N PHE A 198 -22.62 11.23 -0.37
CA PHE A 198 -23.23 12.20 0.53
C PHE A 198 -22.98 13.64 0.07
N ASN A 199 -21.74 13.98 -0.26
CA ASN A 199 -21.39 15.34 -0.71
C ASN A 199 -22.00 15.69 -2.08
N VAL A 200 -22.15 14.73 -3.00
CA VAL A 200 -22.85 14.98 -4.28
C VAL A 200 -24.35 15.21 -4.05
N THR A 201 -24.98 14.44 -3.16
CA THR A 201 -26.40 14.62 -2.82
C THR A 201 -26.68 15.93 -2.08
N SER A 202 -25.73 16.43 -1.28
CA SER A 202 -25.89 17.71 -0.58
C SER A 202 -25.79 18.93 -1.50
N VAL A 203 -25.08 18.82 -2.63
CA VAL A 203 -25.00 19.86 -3.68
C VAL A 203 -26.23 19.85 -4.59
N THR A 204 -26.72 18.66 -4.93
CA THR A 204 -27.78 18.47 -5.95
C THR A 204 -29.20 18.51 -5.37
N GLY A 205 -29.36 18.37 -4.05
CA GLY A 205 -30.65 18.45 -3.37
C GLY A 205 -30.70 19.55 -2.33
N THR A 206 -31.84 20.21 -2.18
CA THR A 206 -32.16 21.06 -1.02
C THR A 206 -32.42 20.16 0.20
N ILE A 207 -31.36 19.56 0.73
CA ILE A 207 -31.46 18.69 1.89
C ILE A 207 -31.53 19.55 3.16
N ASN A 208 -32.71 19.60 3.79
CA ASN A 208 -32.88 20.25 5.08
C ASN A 208 -31.95 19.62 6.13
N THR A 209 -31.20 20.45 6.87
CA THR A 209 -30.22 19.97 7.85
C THR A 209 -30.90 19.35 9.08
N THR A 210 -31.22 18.06 9.02
CA THR A 210 -31.78 17.32 10.16
C THR A 210 -30.67 16.78 11.08
N PRO A 211 -30.95 16.51 12.37
CA PRO A 211 -30.01 15.86 13.27
C PRO A 211 -29.52 14.50 12.73
N ILE A 212 -30.41 13.77 12.06
CA ILE A 212 -30.11 12.47 11.43
C ILE A 212 -29.02 12.64 10.36
N LEU A 213 -29.12 13.67 9.52
CA LEU A 213 -28.12 13.94 8.48
C LEU A 213 -26.76 14.34 9.02
N ARG A 214 -26.71 15.08 10.16
CA ARG A 214 -25.45 15.37 10.85
C ARG A 214 -24.78 14.10 11.37
N SER A 215 -25.56 13.19 11.95
CA SER A 215 -25.04 11.89 12.40
C SER A 215 -24.56 11.01 11.24
N ILE A 216 -25.29 11.02 10.12
CA ILE A 216 -24.88 10.32 8.89
C ILE A 216 -23.55 10.90 8.38
N PHE A 217 -23.42 12.23 8.31
CA PHE A 217 -22.18 12.88 7.89
C PHE A 217 -21.00 12.52 8.80
N ALA A 218 -21.20 12.57 10.13
CA ALA A 218 -20.17 12.17 11.09
C ALA A 218 -19.75 10.70 10.92
N PHE A 219 -20.71 9.80 10.69
CA PHE A 219 -20.43 8.39 10.42
C PHE A 219 -19.65 8.19 9.13
N VAL A 220 -20.05 8.87 8.06
CA VAL A 220 -19.40 8.80 6.74
C VAL A 220 -17.97 9.33 6.79
N VAL A 221 -17.74 10.42 7.54
CA VAL A 221 -16.42 10.95 7.83
C VAL A 221 -15.59 9.95 8.65
N ALA A 222 -16.15 9.36 9.71
CA ALA A 222 -15.51 8.31 10.51
C ALA A 222 -15.10 7.09 9.66
N LEU A 223 -15.89 6.75 8.65
CA LEU A 223 -15.60 5.66 7.74
C LEU A 223 -14.40 5.96 6.81
N GLY A 224 -14.22 7.21 6.41
CA GLY A 224 -13.01 7.69 5.74
C GLY A 224 -11.76 7.51 6.62
N TYR A 225 -11.85 7.82 7.92
CA TYR A 225 -10.77 7.58 8.88
C TYR A 225 -10.44 6.09 9.04
N ALA A 226 -11.44 5.20 8.96
CA ALA A 226 -11.24 3.75 9.05
C ALA A 226 -10.37 3.19 7.90
N ASN A 227 -10.31 3.87 6.75
CA ASN A 227 -9.43 3.48 5.64
C ASN A 227 -7.95 3.49 6.04
N SER A 228 -7.52 4.51 6.78
CA SER A 228 -6.16 4.63 7.29
C SER A 228 -5.86 3.56 8.35
N CYS A 229 -6.83 3.22 9.20
CA CYS A 229 -6.71 2.11 10.16
C CYS A 229 -6.62 0.74 9.49
N ALA A 230 -7.24 0.57 8.31
CA ALA A 230 -7.22 -0.69 7.58
C ALA A 230 -5.84 -0.97 6.95
N ASN A 231 -5.04 0.06 6.65
CA ASN A 231 -3.74 -0.07 6.01
C ASN A 231 -2.78 -1.01 6.79
N PRO A 232 -2.42 -0.76 8.07
CA PRO A 232 -1.58 -1.67 8.86
C PRO A 232 -2.12 -3.10 8.97
N ILE A 233 -3.45 -3.25 9.11
CA ILE A 233 -4.13 -4.55 9.22
C ILE A 233 -3.96 -5.33 7.91
N LEU A 234 -4.25 -4.69 6.78
CA LEU A 234 -4.09 -5.28 5.46
C LEU A 234 -2.63 -5.74 5.24
N TYR A 235 -1.63 -4.94 5.62
CA TYR A 235 -0.23 -5.35 5.46
C TYR A 235 0.21 -6.44 6.46
N ALA A 236 -0.24 -6.39 7.71
CA ALA A 236 0.07 -7.39 8.73
C ALA A 236 -0.46 -8.79 8.37
N PHE A 237 -1.65 -8.85 7.75
CA PHE A 237 -2.26 -10.12 7.35
C PHE A 237 -1.82 -10.60 5.95
N LEU A 238 -1.43 -9.69 5.04
CA LEU A 238 -1.20 -10.03 3.62
C LEU A 238 0.29 -10.11 3.23
N SER A 239 1.19 -9.41 3.93
CA SER A 239 2.63 -9.41 3.65
C SER A 239 3.42 -10.35 4.58
N GLU A 240 3.83 -11.51 4.06
CA GLU A 240 4.72 -12.46 4.74
C GLU A 240 6.05 -11.78 5.17
N ASN A 241 6.54 -10.84 4.38
CA ASN A 241 7.79 -10.11 4.66
C ASN A 241 7.62 -9.08 5.78
N PHE A 242 6.44 -8.46 5.88
CA PHE A 242 6.11 -7.57 6.99
C PHE A 242 5.91 -8.38 8.27
N LYS A 243 5.21 -9.52 8.20
CA LYS A 243 5.06 -10.44 9.33
C LYS A 243 6.42 -10.91 9.84
N LYS A 244 7.36 -11.30 8.97
CA LYS A 244 8.73 -11.66 9.36
C LYS A 244 9.53 -10.49 9.94
N SER A 245 9.44 -9.28 9.37
CA SER A 245 10.14 -8.11 9.93
C SER A 245 9.55 -7.67 11.27
N PHE A 246 8.23 -7.71 11.43
CA PHE A 246 7.51 -7.38 12.65
C PHE A 246 7.77 -8.43 13.75
N GLN A 247 7.78 -9.71 13.38
CA GLN A 247 8.23 -10.80 14.26
C GLN A 247 9.69 -10.60 14.66
N ASN A 248 10.58 -10.25 13.74
CA ASN A 248 11.97 -9.97 14.09
C ASN A 248 12.08 -8.78 15.04
N VAL A 249 11.35 -7.68 14.84
CA VAL A 249 11.36 -6.54 15.77
C VAL A 249 10.78 -6.91 17.15
N LEU A 250 9.72 -7.73 17.19
CA LEU A 250 9.15 -8.23 18.45
C LEU A 250 10.02 -9.28 19.15
N HIS A 251 10.79 -10.07 18.38
CA HIS A 251 11.70 -11.10 18.89
C HIS A 251 13.14 -10.59 19.14
N LEU A 252 13.51 -9.41 18.62
CA LEU A 252 14.83 -8.79 18.81
C LEU A 252 15.00 -8.08 20.15
N LYS A 253 14.00 -8.18 21.05
CA LYS A 253 14.17 -7.84 22.47
C LYS A 253 14.42 -9.04 23.37
N LYS A 254 14.70 -10.22 22.82
CA LYS A 254 15.43 -11.26 23.56
C LYS A 254 16.92 -11.08 23.28
N VAL A 255 17.51 -10.14 24.02
CA VAL A 255 18.95 -9.84 24.01
C VAL A 255 19.75 -11.12 24.28
N GLY A 256 20.83 -11.27 23.52
CA GLY A 256 21.70 -12.44 23.51
C GLY A 256 22.45 -12.70 24.82
N GLY A 257 22.96 -13.93 24.88
CA GLY A 257 23.88 -14.40 25.89
C GLY A 257 23.98 -15.92 25.85
N LEU A 258 25.16 -16.39 25.47
CA LEU A 258 25.74 -17.73 25.66
C LEU A 258 25.36 -18.84 24.65
N ASP A 259 26.33 -19.05 23.75
CA ASP A 259 27.05 -20.32 23.52
C ASP A 259 26.24 -21.62 23.43
N GLU A 260 26.26 -22.25 22.26
CA GLU A 260 27.11 -23.43 22.06
C GLU A 260 27.16 -23.81 20.58
N VAL A 261 28.37 -23.68 20.05
CA VAL A 261 28.90 -24.48 18.94
C VAL A 261 28.95 -25.92 19.44
N ASP A 262 28.25 -26.86 18.80
CA ASP A 262 28.81 -28.08 18.17
C ASP A 262 27.69 -29.09 17.81
N HIS A 263 28.03 -30.04 16.95
CA HIS A 263 27.29 -31.24 16.54
C HIS A 263 26.18 -31.13 15.49
N SER A 264 26.59 -31.22 14.22
CA SER A 264 25.94 -32.13 13.28
C SER A 264 26.83 -32.45 12.07
N ASP A 265 27.77 -33.39 12.23
CA ASP A 265 28.31 -34.14 11.10
C ASP A 265 28.71 -35.56 11.52
N SER A 266 27.71 -36.44 11.55
CA SER A 266 27.94 -37.89 11.52
C SER A 266 26.62 -38.58 11.22
N ARG A 267 26.32 -38.77 9.93
CA ARG A 267 25.40 -39.81 9.40
C ARG A 267 25.25 -39.70 7.88
N GLN A 268 26.33 -39.98 7.14
CA GLN A 268 26.18 -40.43 5.75
C GLN A 268 27.47 -41.06 5.21
N ASP A 269 27.85 -42.24 5.71
CA ASP A 269 28.49 -43.22 4.83
C ASP A 269 28.47 -44.63 5.44
N LYS A 270 27.51 -45.44 4.99
CA LYS A 270 27.51 -46.92 5.08
C LYS A 270 26.22 -47.46 4.47
N SER A 271 26.10 -47.32 3.15
CA SER A 271 25.23 -48.17 2.34
C SER A 271 25.58 -47.96 0.89
N ARG A 272 26.50 -48.82 0.40
CA ARG A 272 26.58 -49.37 -0.96
C ARG A 272 27.93 -50.06 -1.15
N MET A 273 28.08 -51.22 -0.51
CA MET A 273 28.81 -52.31 -1.16
C MET A 273 27.81 -52.98 -2.09
N ILE A 274 28.13 -53.07 -3.37
CA ILE A 274 27.85 -54.17 -4.31
C ILE A 274 28.13 -53.67 -5.73
N ASN A 275 28.95 -54.45 -6.45
CA ASN A 275 29.32 -54.44 -7.87
C ASN A 275 30.61 -53.70 -8.28
N ASP A 276 31.68 -54.50 -8.34
CA ASP A 276 32.74 -54.50 -9.38
C ASP A 276 32.09 -54.90 -10.74
N PRO A 277 32.60 -54.52 -11.94
CA PRO A 277 33.90 -55.00 -12.41
C PRO A 277 34.77 -54.01 -13.23
N THR A 278 36.06 -54.34 -13.20
CA THR A 278 37.07 -54.30 -14.30
C THR A 278 37.91 -53.04 -14.58
N GLU A 279 39.23 -53.33 -14.53
CA GLU A 279 40.34 -52.83 -15.36
C GLU A 279 40.82 -51.39 -15.18
N THR A 280 42.04 -51.22 -14.67
CA THR A 280 43.24 -50.87 -15.47
C THR A 280 44.43 -50.64 -14.53
N GLN A 281 45.45 -51.53 -14.47
CA GLN A 281 46.86 -51.10 -14.40
C GLN A 281 47.89 -52.25 -14.42
N SER A 282 49.07 -51.89 -14.93
CA SER A 282 50.34 -52.62 -15.05
C SER A 282 50.48 -53.44 -16.34
N THR A 283 50.96 -52.87 -17.46
CA THR A 283 52.38 -52.57 -17.77
C THR A 283 53.36 -53.52 -17.09
N LEU A 284 53.74 -54.61 -17.79
CA LEU A 284 55.12 -55.02 -18.08
C LEU A 284 55.10 -56.37 -18.83
N LEU A 285 56.05 -56.53 -19.75
CA LEU A 285 56.38 -57.73 -20.53
C LEU A 285 55.51 -58.02 -21.78
N ASN A 286 55.91 -57.42 -22.91
CA ASN A 286 55.99 -58.14 -24.18
C ASN A 286 56.93 -57.43 -25.13
N GLY A 287 57.87 -58.18 -25.72
CA GLY A 287 58.64 -57.76 -26.89
C GLY A 287 60.12 -58.04 -26.75
N ASP A 288 60.52 -59.30 -26.91
CA ASP A 288 61.75 -59.69 -27.63
C ASP A 288 61.82 -61.21 -27.77
N LEU A 289 61.36 -61.74 -28.91
CA LEU A 289 62.09 -62.76 -29.65
C LEU A 289 61.46 -62.91 -31.05
N GLN A 290 62.12 -62.33 -32.05
CA GLN A 290 61.93 -62.67 -33.45
C GLN A 290 63.19 -63.39 -33.93
N THR A 291 62.98 -64.67 -34.27
CA THR A 291 63.62 -65.46 -35.34
C THR A 291 65.15 -65.50 -35.48
N SER A 292 65.65 -66.72 -35.31
CA SER A 292 66.85 -67.32 -35.90
C SER A 292 66.93 -67.13 -37.42
N ILE A 293 68.10 -66.72 -37.93
CA ILE A 293 69.01 -67.38 -38.91
C ILE A 293 70.19 -66.42 -39.14
#